data_AF-A0A348P1D8-F1
#
_entry.id   AF-A0A348P1D8-F1
#
_cell.length_a   1.000
_cell.length_b   1.000
_cell.length_c   1.000
_cell.angle_alpha   90.00
_cell.angle_beta   90.00
_cell.angle_gamma   90.00
#
_symmetry.space_group_name_H-M   'P 1'
#
loop_
_entity.id
_entity.type
_entity.pdbx_description
1 polymer ?
#
loop_
_entity_poly.entity_id
_entity_poly.type
_entity_poly.pdbx_seq_one_letter_code
_entity_poly.pdbx_strand_id
1 'polypeptide(L)'
;MKTIEEQIELVCNQAELESQLAKLYGLYDHKFPMTKIWPMLVEEEKKHESWLMQIIPKIEDGTIYFYSDEVTTQNINVMIESIKKEIDRALLQVIDLKRAVSIALSFEDAALEKNIFSFFDSEDPVVEQTLDKLIEDTRIHRKMLLEAVESLKKQKRI
;
A
#
# COMPACT_ATOMS: atom_id res chain seq x y z
N MET A 1 0.93 7.76 -25.29
CA MET A 1 0.85 6.35 -24.93
C MET A 1 2.17 6.01 -24.28
N LYS A 2 2.16 5.52 -23.04
CA LYS A 2 3.38 5.16 -22.33
C LYS A 2 4.07 3.98 -23.03
N THR A 3 5.39 3.90 -22.97
CA THR A 3 6.15 2.74 -23.49
C THR A 3 5.89 1.51 -22.61
N ILE A 4 6.29 0.32 -23.07
CA ILE A 4 6.21 -0.90 -22.26
C ILE A 4 7.05 -0.73 -20.99
N GLU A 5 8.23 -0.12 -21.10
CA GLU A 5 9.14 0.15 -19.99
C GLU A 5 8.51 1.06 -18.94
N GLU A 6 7.87 2.16 -19.36
CA GLU A 6 7.19 3.09 -18.45
C GLU A 6 6.00 2.44 -17.73
N GLN A 7 5.32 1.49 -18.37
CA GLN A 7 4.22 0.73 -17.77
C GLN A 7 4.72 -0.29 -16.76
N ILE A 8 5.79 -1.02 -17.08
CA ILE A 8 6.45 -1.94 -16.16
C ILE A 8 7.00 -1.18 -14.96
N GLU A 9 7.62 -0.01 -15.17
CA GLU A 9 8.13 0.83 -14.09
C GLU A 9 7.02 1.26 -13.13
N LEU A 10 5.84 1.64 -13.64
CA LEU A 10 4.69 1.97 -12.79
C LEU A 10 4.27 0.79 -11.91
N VAL A 11 4.10 -0.39 -12.48
CA VAL A 11 3.70 -1.60 -11.74
C VAL A 11 4.75 -1.98 -10.71
N CYS A 12 6.04 -1.90 -11.07
CA CYS A 12 7.15 -2.10 -10.15
C CYS A 12 7.12 -1.10 -8.98
N ASN A 13 6.81 0.17 -9.25
CA ASN A 13 6.72 1.20 -8.20
C ASN A 13 5.52 0.94 -7.27
N GLN A 14 4.39 0.50 -7.78
CA GLN A 14 3.26 0.08 -6.94
C GLN A 14 3.62 -1.14 -6.09
N ALA A 15 4.25 -2.16 -6.69
CA ALA A 15 4.68 -3.35 -5.95
C ALA A 15 5.69 -3.02 -4.86
N GLU A 16 6.63 -2.10 -5.14
CA GLU A 16 7.56 -1.59 -4.14
C GLU A 16 6.83 -0.82 -3.03
N LEU A 17 5.79 -0.04 -3.33
CA LEU A 17 4.97 0.62 -2.32
C LEU A 17 4.35 -0.39 -1.34
N GLU A 18 3.75 -1.48 -1.84
CA GLU A 18 3.20 -2.55 -1.00
C GLU A 18 4.30 -3.25 -0.19
N SER A 19 5.44 -3.52 -0.82
CA SER A 19 6.60 -4.10 -0.13
C SER A 19 7.08 -3.22 1.02
N GLN A 20 7.10 -1.90 0.85
CA GLN A 20 7.48 -0.95 1.90
C GLN A 20 6.43 -0.85 3.01
N LEU A 21 5.13 -0.91 2.68
CA LEU A 21 4.07 -1.00 3.69
C LEU A 21 4.21 -2.28 4.51
N ALA A 22 4.43 -3.44 3.87
CA ALA A 22 4.67 -4.70 4.56
C ALA A 22 5.87 -4.63 5.51
N LYS A 23 6.97 -3.97 5.11
CA LYS A 23 8.16 -3.75 5.96
C LYS A 23 7.82 -2.86 7.16
N LEU A 24 7.11 -1.75 6.94
CA LEU A 24 6.71 -0.85 8.01
C LEU A 24 5.77 -1.54 9.01
N TYR A 25 4.78 -2.28 8.52
CA TYR A 25 3.82 -3.00 9.35
C TYR A 25 4.49 -4.16 10.10
N GLY A 26 5.47 -4.83 9.50
CA GLY A 26 6.27 -5.85 10.18
C GLY A 26 7.12 -5.27 11.31
N LEU A 27 7.65 -4.06 11.12
CA LEU A 27 8.35 -3.33 12.20
C LEU A 27 7.40 -2.96 13.34
N TYR A 28 6.17 -2.54 13.03
CA TYR A 28 5.16 -2.27 14.04
C TYR A 28 4.66 -3.53 14.75
N ASP A 29 4.54 -4.65 14.06
CA ASP A 29 4.25 -5.95 14.67
C ASP A 29 5.31 -6.32 15.72
N HIS A 30 6.58 -6.21 15.35
CA HIS A 30 7.70 -6.49 16.26
C HIS A 30 7.71 -5.58 17.50
N LYS A 31 7.37 -4.30 17.34
CA LYS A 31 7.32 -3.33 18.45
C LYS A 31 6.06 -3.45 19.30
N PHE A 32 4.95 -3.89 18.72
CA PHE A 32 3.65 -3.96 19.36
C PHE A 32 2.97 -5.33 19.16
N PRO A 33 3.60 -6.45 19.61
CA PRO A 33 3.17 -7.81 19.30
C PRO A 33 1.79 -8.17 19.87
N MET A 34 1.27 -7.39 20.82
CA MET A 34 -0.08 -7.56 21.37
C MET A 34 -1.18 -7.01 20.45
N THR A 35 -0.83 -6.27 19.39
CA THR A 35 -1.78 -5.65 18.46
C THR A 35 -1.99 -6.56 17.25
N LYS A 36 -3.10 -7.28 17.23
CA LYS A 36 -3.37 -8.36 16.27
C LYS A 36 -3.54 -7.94 14.80
N ILE A 37 -3.66 -6.64 14.50
CA ILE A 37 -3.90 -6.18 13.13
C ILE A 37 -2.64 -6.26 12.27
N TRP A 38 -1.44 -6.12 12.85
CA TRP A 38 -0.20 -6.00 12.09
C TRP A 38 0.15 -7.26 11.28
N PRO A 39 0.09 -8.48 11.82
CA PRO A 39 0.40 -9.68 11.03
C PRO A 39 -0.50 -9.83 9.81
N MET A 40 -1.80 -9.48 9.94
CA MET A 40 -2.74 -9.54 8.83
C MET A 40 -2.39 -8.52 7.74
N LEU A 41 -2.09 -7.27 8.11
CA LEU A 41 -1.68 -6.24 7.15
C LEU A 41 -0.39 -6.66 6.43
N VAL A 42 0.61 -7.19 7.15
CA VAL A 42 1.86 -7.66 6.53
C VAL A 42 1.63 -8.76 5.50
N GLU A 43 0.73 -9.70 5.78
CA GLU A 43 0.41 -10.79 4.87
C GLU A 43 -0.31 -10.30 3.61
N GLU A 44 -1.32 -9.43 3.78
CA GLU A 44 -2.07 -8.89 2.66
C GLU A 44 -1.19 -7.97 1.78
N GLU A 45 -0.32 -7.12 2.33
CA GLU A 45 0.55 -6.29 1.49
C GLU A 45 1.58 -7.11 0.67
N LYS A 46 2.07 -8.22 1.21
CA LYS A 46 2.94 -9.13 0.44
C LYS A 46 2.20 -9.81 -0.71
N LYS A 47 0.92 -10.09 -0.50
CA LYS A 47 0.04 -10.69 -1.51
C LYS A 47 -0.31 -9.65 -2.58
N HIS A 48 -0.54 -8.39 -2.20
CA HIS A 48 -0.70 -7.27 -3.12
C HIS A 48 0.54 -7.08 -4.00
N GLU A 49 1.74 -7.04 -3.41
CA GLU A 49 3.01 -7.01 -4.15
C GLU A 49 3.07 -8.15 -5.18
N SER A 50 2.73 -9.39 -4.76
CA SER A 50 2.73 -10.55 -5.66
C SER A 50 1.71 -10.43 -6.81
N TRP A 51 0.53 -9.88 -6.55
CA TRP A 51 -0.48 -9.66 -7.57
C TRP A 51 -0.05 -8.64 -8.62
N LEU A 52 0.54 -7.53 -8.19
CA LEU A 52 1.08 -6.51 -9.09
C LEU A 52 2.18 -7.09 -9.99
N MET A 53 3.10 -7.89 -9.42
CA MET A 53 4.16 -8.51 -10.20
C MET A 53 3.65 -9.51 -11.27
N GLN A 54 2.47 -10.10 -11.07
CA GLN A 54 1.85 -11.00 -12.07
C GLN A 54 1.28 -10.26 -13.28
N ILE A 55 1.15 -8.94 -13.21
CA ILE A 55 0.68 -8.10 -14.32
C ILE A 55 1.79 -7.89 -15.36
N ILE A 56 3.06 -7.83 -14.95
CA ILE A 56 4.21 -7.48 -15.82
C ILE A 56 4.29 -8.34 -17.09
N PRO A 57 4.18 -9.69 -17.04
CA PRO A 57 4.28 -10.51 -18.25
C PRO A 57 3.22 -10.18 -19.32
N LYS A 58 2.02 -9.73 -18.89
CA LYS A 58 0.93 -9.32 -19.78
C LYS A 58 1.19 -7.95 -20.45
N ILE A 59 2.03 -7.11 -19.85
CA ILE A 59 2.49 -5.86 -20.47
C ILE A 59 3.55 -6.19 -21.52
N GLU A 60 4.49 -7.08 -21.19
CA GLU A 60 5.60 -7.49 -22.06
C GLU A 60 5.11 -8.17 -23.35
N ASP A 61 4.07 -9.01 -23.25
CA ASP A 61 3.46 -9.68 -24.40
C ASP A 61 2.48 -8.79 -25.19
N GLY A 62 2.22 -7.57 -24.71
CA GLY A 62 1.32 -6.60 -25.34
C GLY A 62 -0.17 -6.93 -25.19
N THR A 63 -0.54 -7.85 -24.30
CA THR A 63 -1.95 -8.19 -24.01
C THR A 63 -2.66 -7.05 -23.30
N ILE A 64 -1.95 -6.26 -22.50
CA ILE A 64 -2.52 -5.11 -21.79
C ILE A 64 -1.71 -3.84 -22.04
N TYR A 65 -2.44 -2.72 -22.04
CA TYR A 65 -1.88 -1.38 -22.09
C TYR A 65 -2.52 -0.52 -21.02
N PHE A 66 -1.76 0.43 -20.51
CA PHE A 66 -2.14 1.24 -19.38
C PHE A 66 -2.04 2.73 -19.67
N TYR A 67 -2.98 3.49 -19.12
CA TYR A 67 -3.03 4.94 -19.17
C TYR A 67 -2.79 5.54 -17.79
N SER A 68 -1.52 5.64 -17.38
CA SER A 68 -1.19 6.44 -16.19
C SER A 68 -0.78 7.86 -16.56
N ASP A 69 -1.13 8.81 -15.69
CA ASP A 69 -0.58 10.15 -15.74
C ASP A 69 0.75 10.22 -14.95
N GLU A 70 1.57 11.23 -15.24
CA GLU A 70 2.84 11.48 -14.54
C GLU A 70 2.62 11.81 -13.05
N VAL A 71 1.45 12.34 -12.71
CA VAL A 71 1.08 12.71 -11.33
C VAL A 71 1.01 11.46 -10.44
N THR A 72 0.51 10.35 -10.97
CA THR A 72 0.42 9.07 -10.26
C THR A 72 1.80 8.50 -9.95
N THR A 73 2.69 8.42 -10.94
CA THR A 73 4.06 7.94 -10.73
C THR A 73 4.78 8.78 -9.67
N GLN A 74 4.64 10.11 -9.74
CA GLN A 74 5.19 11.00 -8.74
C GLN A 74 4.59 10.76 -7.34
N ASN A 75 3.28 10.56 -7.25
CA ASN A 75 2.56 10.29 -6.02
C ASN A 75 3.04 9.00 -5.33
N ILE A 76 3.24 7.93 -6.09
CA ILE A 76 3.76 6.64 -5.60
C ILE A 76 5.17 6.84 -5.05
N ASN A 77 6.05 7.48 -5.81
CA ASN A 77 7.44 7.71 -5.39
C ASN A 77 7.54 8.56 -4.11
N VAL A 78 6.73 9.62 -4.00
CA VAL A 78 6.65 10.43 -2.78
C VAL A 78 6.17 9.61 -1.58
N MET A 79 5.22 8.70 -1.80
CA MET A 79 4.70 7.84 -0.75
C MET A 79 5.72 6.80 -0.29
N ILE A 80 6.42 6.13 -1.22
CA ILE A 80 7.53 5.22 -0.92
C ILE A 80 8.59 5.91 -0.05
N GLU A 81 9.04 7.09 -0.45
CA GLU A 81 10.06 7.84 0.29
C GLU A 81 9.56 8.29 1.67
N SER A 82 8.25 8.54 1.81
CA SER A 82 7.64 8.84 3.11
C SER A 82 7.60 7.61 4.01
N ILE A 83 7.27 6.43 3.47
CA ILE A 83 7.26 5.16 4.21
C ILE A 83 8.68 4.82 4.69
N LYS A 84 9.69 4.90 3.82
CA LYS A 84 11.10 4.65 4.20
C LYS A 84 11.55 5.54 5.36
N LYS A 85 11.20 6.83 5.33
CA LYS A 85 11.49 7.75 6.45
C LYS A 85 10.80 7.34 7.74
N GLU A 86 9.57 6.84 7.69
CA GLU A 86 8.87 6.35 8.87
C GLU A 86 9.44 5.01 9.39
N ILE A 87 9.94 4.15 8.50
CA ILE A 87 10.72 2.95 8.88
C ILE A 87 11.98 3.38 9.65
N ASP A 88 12.77 4.30 9.09
CA ASP A 88 14.00 4.81 9.74
C ASP A 88 13.69 5.45 11.11
N ARG A 89 12.64 6.26 11.18
CA ARG A 89 12.20 6.87 12.45
C ARG A 89 11.79 5.83 13.46
N ALA A 90 11.00 4.83 13.06
CA ALA A 90 10.54 3.78 13.96
C ALA A 90 11.72 2.91 14.44
N LEU A 91 12.76 2.70 13.63
CA LEU A 91 13.97 2.00 14.05
C LEU A 91 14.79 2.81 15.07
N LEU A 92 14.95 4.11 14.85
CA LEU A 92 15.84 4.97 15.64
C LEU A 92 15.18 5.57 16.89
N GLN A 93 13.85 5.71 16.91
CA GLN A 93 13.13 6.43 17.96
C GLN A 93 12.11 5.55 18.67
N VAL A 94 11.77 5.95 19.91
CA VAL A 94 10.63 5.39 20.64
C VAL A 94 9.36 5.96 20.04
N ILE A 95 8.57 5.10 19.41
CA ILE A 95 7.24 5.40 18.90
C ILE A 95 6.21 4.72 19.82
N ASP A 96 5.07 5.37 20.06
CA ASP A 96 3.94 4.75 20.75
C ASP A 96 2.97 4.09 19.77
N LEU A 97 2.17 3.15 20.26
CA LEU A 97 1.22 2.39 19.45
C LEU A 97 0.22 3.31 18.73
N LYS A 98 -0.23 4.38 19.40
CA LYS A 98 -1.19 5.33 18.83
C LYS A 98 -0.62 6.01 17.59
N ARG A 99 0.65 6.44 17.65
CA ARG A 99 1.35 7.08 16.55
C ARG A 99 1.57 6.09 15.41
N ALA A 100 1.96 4.84 15.70
CA ALA A 100 2.13 3.80 14.69
C ALA A 100 0.83 3.52 13.91
N VAL A 101 -0.29 3.31 14.61
CA VAL A 101 -1.60 3.09 13.97
C VAL A 101 -2.06 4.32 13.17
N SER A 102 -1.78 5.53 13.68
CA SER A 102 -2.16 6.76 12.98
C SER A 102 -1.33 6.99 11.70
N ILE A 103 -0.04 6.64 11.72
CA ILE A 103 0.82 6.69 10.53
C ILE A 103 0.34 5.67 9.51
N ALA A 104 0.12 4.42 9.93
CA ALA A 104 -0.39 3.37 9.04
C ALA A 104 -1.71 3.79 8.38
N LEU A 105 -2.68 4.30 9.15
CA LEU A 105 -3.95 4.81 8.63
C LEU A 105 -3.74 5.91 7.58
N SER A 106 -2.82 6.84 7.82
CA SER A 106 -2.56 7.93 6.87
C SER A 106 -1.98 7.45 5.54
N PHE A 107 -1.27 6.33 5.52
CA PHE A 107 -0.78 5.73 4.28
C PHE A 107 -1.91 5.06 3.51
N GLU A 108 -2.81 4.33 4.17
CA GLU A 108 -3.99 3.75 3.51
C GLU A 108 -4.94 4.82 2.98
N ASP A 109 -5.16 5.90 3.74
CA ASP A 109 -5.91 7.08 3.27
C ASP A 109 -5.24 7.66 2.01
N ALA A 110 -3.93 7.86 2.04
CA ALA A 110 -3.19 8.44 0.92
C ALA A 110 -3.21 7.54 -0.34
N ALA A 111 -3.13 6.22 -0.19
CA ALA A 111 -3.25 5.26 -1.29
C ALA A 111 -4.59 5.43 -2.03
N LEU A 112 -5.68 5.50 -1.27
CA LEU A 112 -7.03 5.65 -1.81
C LEU A 112 -7.28 7.05 -2.39
N GLU A 113 -6.89 8.12 -1.69
CA GLU A 113 -7.11 9.50 -2.14
C GLU A 113 -6.33 9.82 -3.42
N LYS A 114 -5.14 9.24 -3.57
CA LYS A 114 -4.28 9.40 -4.74
C LYS A 114 -4.59 8.38 -5.83
N ASN A 115 -5.59 7.53 -5.64
CA ASN A 115 -6.06 6.50 -6.57
C ASN A 115 -4.92 5.61 -7.09
N ILE A 116 -3.96 5.22 -6.25
CA ILE A 116 -2.70 4.61 -6.73
C ILE A 116 -2.88 3.35 -7.60
N PHE A 117 -4.06 2.72 -7.59
CA PHE A 117 -4.41 1.54 -8.40
C PHE A 117 -5.46 1.79 -9.50
N SER A 118 -6.06 2.98 -9.63
CA SER A 118 -7.25 3.20 -10.49
C SER A 118 -6.96 3.68 -11.91
N PHE A 119 -5.69 3.75 -12.33
CA PHE A 119 -5.28 4.37 -13.61
C PHE A 119 -4.94 3.36 -14.69
N PHE A 120 -5.40 2.13 -14.54
CA PHE A 120 -5.22 1.08 -15.52
C PHE A 120 -6.51 0.92 -16.30
N ASP A 121 -6.62 1.63 -17.42
CA ASP A 121 -7.67 1.36 -18.41
C ASP A 121 -7.29 0.09 -19.17
N SER A 122 -7.46 -1.06 -18.50
CA SER A 122 -7.17 -2.38 -19.04
C SER A 122 -8.48 -3.01 -19.53
N GLU A 123 -8.52 -3.41 -20.80
CA GLU A 123 -9.62 -4.23 -21.32
C GLU A 123 -9.50 -5.72 -20.89
N ASP A 124 -8.47 -6.08 -20.11
CA ASP A 124 -8.28 -7.45 -19.59
C ASP A 124 -9.05 -7.62 -18.26
N PRO A 125 -10.07 -8.50 -18.22
CA PRO A 125 -10.92 -8.66 -17.03
C PRO A 125 -10.17 -9.19 -15.80
N VAL A 126 -9.06 -9.93 -15.98
CA VAL A 126 -8.27 -10.48 -14.88
C VAL A 126 -7.48 -9.35 -14.22
N VAL A 127 -6.93 -8.44 -15.02
CA VAL A 127 -6.23 -7.26 -14.52
C VAL A 127 -7.21 -6.32 -13.82
N GLU A 128 -8.35 -6.02 -14.44
CA GLU A 128 -9.41 -5.21 -13.82
C GLU A 128 -9.84 -5.78 -12.45
N GLN A 129 -10.11 -7.09 -12.39
CA GLN A 129 -10.45 -7.75 -11.13
C GLN A 129 -9.34 -7.68 -10.08
N THR A 130 -8.08 -7.77 -10.51
CA THR A 130 -6.92 -7.67 -9.59
C THR A 130 -6.84 -6.29 -8.96
N LEU A 131 -7.07 -5.24 -9.76
CA LEU A 131 -7.01 -3.85 -9.31
C LEU A 131 -8.20 -3.49 -8.42
N ASP A 132 -9.40 -3.93 -8.77
CA ASP A 132 -10.58 -3.80 -7.91
C ASP A 132 -10.35 -4.47 -6.56
N LYS A 133 -9.70 -5.64 -6.58
CA LYS A 133 -9.40 -6.38 -5.37
C LYS A 133 -8.37 -5.66 -4.49
N LEU A 134 -7.30 -5.11 -5.09
CA LEU A 134 -6.33 -4.26 -4.39
C LEU A 134 -7.03 -3.08 -3.71
N ILE A 135 -7.86 -2.33 -4.44
CA ILE A 135 -8.58 -1.18 -3.91
C ILE A 135 -9.51 -1.59 -2.75
N GLU A 136 -10.22 -2.71 -2.88
CA GLU A 136 -11.11 -3.20 -1.82
C GLU A 136 -10.33 -3.64 -0.57
N ASP A 137 -9.21 -4.36 -0.74
CA ASP A 137 -8.38 -4.79 0.38
C ASP A 137 -7.73 -3.58 1.10
N THR A 138 -7.24 -2.57 0.37
CA THR A 138 -6.78 -1.28 0.93
C THR A 138 -7.90 -0.58 1.74
N ARG A 139 -9.17 -0.60 1.27
CA ARG A 139 -10.31 -0.06 2.05
C ARG A 139 -10.55 -0.82 3.34
N ILE A 140 -10.40 -2.15 3.31
CA ILE A 140 -10.50 -3.00 4.49
C ILE A 140 -9.37 -2.66 5.48
N HIS A 141 -8.14 -2.52 5.01
CA HIS A 141 -6.98 -2.13 5.84
C HIS A 141 -7.22 -0.80 6.55
N ARG A 142 -7.61 0.21 5.78
CA ARG A 142 -8.01 1.53 6.28
C ARG A 142 -9.07 1.43 7.38
N LYS A 143 -10.13 0.64 7.16
CA LYS A 143 -11.21 0.45 8.13
C LYS A 143 -10.70 -0.18 9.42
N MET A 144 -9.88 -1.23 9.33
CA MET A 144 -9.29 -1.90 10.50
C MET A 144 -8.42 -0.94 11.32
N LEU A 145 -7.61 -0.12 10.64
CA LEU A 145 -6.76 0.87 11.28
C LEU A 145 -7.58 1.99 11.94
N LEU A 146 -8.66 2.44 11.30
CA LEU A 146 -9.58 3.42 11.87
C LEU A 146 -10.24 2.88 13.16
N GLU A 147 -10.72 1.64 13.15
CA GLU A 147 -11.29 0.98 14.34
C GLU A 147 -10.25 0.85 15.47
N ALA A 148 -8.99 0.58 15.14
CA ALA A 148 -7.90 0.55 16.10
C ALA A 148 -7.63 1.93 16.71
N VAL A 149 -7.61 3.00 15.90
CA VAL A 149 -7.49 4.39 16.39
C VAL A 149 -8.61 4.72 17.38
N GLU A 150 -9.86 4.40 17.04
CA GLU A 150 -11.01 4.69 17.90
C GLU A 150 -10.97 3.89 19.22
N SER A 151 -10.51 2.64 19.16
CA SER A 151 -10.33 1.80 20.36
C SER A 151 -9.27 2.39 21.30
N LEU A 152 -8.14 2.84 20.76
CA LEU A 152 -7.05 3.46 21.54
C LEU A 152 -7.47 4.81 22.15
N LYS A 153 -8.33 5.59 21.48
CA LYS A 153 -8.90 6.84 22.03
C LYS A 153 -9.79 6.57 23.25
N LYS A 154 -10.59 5.50 23.22
CA LYS A 154 -11.51 5.14 24.32
C LYS A 154 -10.76 4.66 25.57
N GLN A 155 -9.68 3.90 25.40
CA GLN A 155 -8.86 3.41 26.51
C GLN A 155 -8.19 4.54 27.33
N LYS A 156 -7.99 5.72 26.73
CA LYS A 156 -7.36 6.87 27.39
C LYS A 156 -8.33 7.73 28.23
N ARG A 157 -9.64 7.42 28.21
CA ARG A 157 -10.70 8.18 28.91
C ARG A 157 -11.14 7.55 30.25
N ILE A 158 -10.40 6.56 30.75
CA ILE A 158 -10.64 5.87 32.02
C ILE A 158 -9.48 6.17 32.96
#